data_AF-A0A7J4QDK0-F1
#
_entry.id   AF-A0A7J4QDK0-F1
#
_cell.length_a   1.000
_cell.length_b   1.000
_cell.length_c   1.000
_cell.angle_alpha   90.00
_cell.angle_beta   90.00
_cell.angle_gamma   90.00
#
_symmetry.space_group_name_H-M   'P 1'
#
loop_
_entity.id
_entity.type
_entity.pdbx_description
1 polymer ?
#
loop_
_entity_poly.entity_id
_entity_poly.type
_entity_poly.pdbx_seq_one_letter_code
_entity_poly.pdbx_strand_id
1 'polypeptide(L)' 'MARIYKNRSGYPIYGNTGKFVHIAQAEKKVGGKIYKGYEVHHKDGDKSNYRMTNLAVLRKKFHRRVVH' A
#
# COMPACT_ATOMS: atom_id res chain seq x y z
N MET A 1 -3.34 2.71 -19.58
CA MET A 1 -3.13 2.50 -18.13
C MET A 1 -1.96 1.53 -17.92
N ALA A 2 -1.15 1.71 -16.87
CA ALA A 2 -0.06 0.76 -16.57
C ALA A 2 -0.64 -0.59 -16.17
N ARG A 3 -0.14 -1.69 -16.75
CA ARG A 3 -0.57 -3.05 -16.38
C ARG A 3 -0.14 -3.36 -14.94
N ILE A 4 -0.99 -4.05 -14.19
CA ILE A 4 -0.71 -4.47 -12.81
C ILE A 4 -0.33 -5.95 -12.81
N TYR A 5 0.73 -6.31 -12.09
CA TYR A 5 1.19 -7.69 -11.89
C TYR A 5 1.30 -8.01 -10.41
N LYS A 6 1.25 -9.29 -10.03
CA LYS A 6 1.64 -9.70 -8.67
C LYS A 6 3.14 -9.96 -8.63
N ASN A 7 3.84 -9.40 -7.64
CA ASN A 7 5.23 -9.75 -7.38
C ASN A 7 5.34 -11.15 -6.75
N ARG A 8 6.56 -11.64 -6.53
CA ARG A 8 6.83 -12.96 -5.92
C ARG A 8 6.21 -13.13 -4.53
N SER A 9 5.94 -12.04 -3.81
CA SER A 9 5.32 -12.04 -2.48
C SER A 9 3.79 -11.83 -2.53
N GLY A 10 3.18 -11.88 -3.72
CA GLY A 10 1.74 -11.75 -3.92
C GLY A 10 1.19 -10.31 -3.98
N TYR A 11 2.05 -9.30 -3.91
CA TYR A 11 1.61 -7.89 -3.92
C TYR A 11 1.45 -7.33 -5.33
N PRO A 12 0.35 -6.61 -5.61
CA PRO A 12 0.19 -5.88 -6.86
C PRO A 12 1.25 -4.77 -7.05
N ILE A 13 1.91 -4.77 -8.21
CA ILE A 13 2.89 -3.77 -8.65
C ILE A 13 2.52 -3.22 -10.03
N TYR A 14 2.87 -1.96 -10.30
CA TYR A 14 2.77 -1.39 -11.64
C TYR A 14 3.90 -1.89 -12.54
N GLY A 15 3.55 -2.45 -13.70
CA GLY A 15 4.48 -3.06 -14.64
C GLY A 15 5.59 -2.16 -15.18
N ASN A 16 5.30 -0.87 -15.32
CA ASN A 16 6.25 0.10 -15.88
C ASN A 16 7.25 0.64 -14.85
N THR A 17 6.92 0.61 -13.55
CA THR A 17 7.75 1.21 -12.49
C THR A 17 8.18 0.22 -11.41
N GLY A 18 7.58 -0.97 -11.37
CA GLY A 18 7.72 -1.92 -10.27
C GLY A 18 7.12 -1.43 -8.94
N LYS A 19 6.52 -0.24 -8.91
CA LYS A 19 6.00 0.36 -7.68
C LYS A 19 4.79 -0.40 -7.18
N PHE A 20 4.76 -0.66 -5.88
CA PHE A 20 3.59 -1.25 -5.21
C PHE A 20 2.35 -0.39 -5.40
N VAL A 21 1.27 -1.00 -5.88
CA VAL A 21 0.02 -0.29 -6.20
C VAL A 21 -0.57 0.33 -4.93
N HIS A 22 -0.59 -0.41 -3.81
CA HIS A 22 -1.10 0.10 -2.55
C HIS A 22 -0.30 1.31 -2.02
N ILE A 23 1.02 1.35 -2.22
CA ILE A 23 1.84 2.52 -1.86
C ILE A 23 1.44 3.73 -2.70
N ALA A 24 1.34 3.57 -4.01
CA ALA A 24 0.95 4.67 -4.90
C ALA A 24 -0.47 5.19 -4.62
N GLN A 25 -1.41 4.30 -4.29
CA GLN A 25 -2.78 4.70 -3.91
C GLN A 25 -2.79 5.43 -2.56
N ALA A 26 -2.00 4.97 -1.59
CA ALA A 26 -1.87 5.63 -0.31
C ALA A 26 -1.20 7.02 -0.44
N GLU A 27 -0.17 7.16 -1.27
CA GLU A 27 0.46 8.46 -1.59
C GLU A 27 -0.53 9.44 -2.21
N LYS A 28 -1.35 8.98 -3.17
CA LYS A 28 -2.42 9.80 -3.77
C LYS A 28 -3.41 10.27 -2.72
N LYS A 29 -3.81 9.38 -1.80
CA LYS A 29 -4.75 9.70 -0.72
C LYS A 29 -4.21 10.76 0.24
N VAL A 30 -2.93 10.70 0.60
CA VAL A 30 -2.31 11.65 1.54
C VAL A 30 -1.72 12.88 0.86
N GLY A 31 -1.85 12.99 -0.47
CA GLY A 31 -1.38 14.13 -1.24
C GLY A 31 0.15 14.23 -1.35
N GLY A 32 0.90 13.14 -1.15
CA GLY A 32 2.35 13.20 -1.14
C GLY A 32 3.06 11.86 -0.88
N LYS A 33 4.39 11.93 -0.75
CA LYS A 33 5.22 10.75 -0.45
C LYS A 33 4.96 10.26 0.98
N ILE A 34 4.97 8.95 1.16
CA ILE A 34 4.96 8.34 2.49
C ILE A 34 6.37 8.43 3.08
N TYR A 35 6.50 9.15 4.19
CA TYR A 35 7.79 9.37 4.84
C TYR A 35 8.31 8.11 5.55
N LYS A 36 9.64 8.05 5.73
CA LYS A 36 10.30 7.00 6.50
C LYS A 36 9.71 6.91 7.91
N GLY A 37 9.41 5.69 8.35
CA GLY A 37 8.77 5.43 9.65
C GLY A 37 7.24 5.31 9.58
N TYR A 38 6.65 5.51 8.40
CA TYR A 38 5.26 5.19 8.12
C TYR A 38 5.14 3.96 7.21
N GLU A 39 4.07 3.20 7.39
CA GLU A 39 3.75 1.99 6.63
C GLU A 39 2.29 2.07 6.15
N VAL A 40 2.01 1.46 5.00
CA VAL A 40 0.65 1.35 4.46
C VAL A 40 0.01 0.08 5.00
N HIS A 41 -1.14 0.24 5.63
CA HIS A 41 -1.94 -0.82 6.21
C HIS A 41 -3.22 -1.06 5.41
N HIS A 42 -3.55 -2.34 5.20
CA HIS A 42 -4.82 -2.76 4.60
C HIS A 42 -5.80 -3.07 5.73
N LYS A 43 -6.88 -2.30 5.83
CA LYS A 43 -7.85 -2.40 6.94
C LYS A 43 -8.61 -3.72 6.96
N ASP A 44 -8.74 -4.38 5.81
CA ASP A 44 -9.40 -5.68 5.66
C ASP A 44 -8.43 -6.87 5.67
N GLY A 45 -7.13 -6.62 5.82
CA GLY A 45 -6.09 -7.65 5.75
C GLY A 45 -5.80 -8.18 4.33
N ASP A 46 -6.61 -7.83 3.32
CA ASP A 46 -6.41 -8.29 1.95
C ASP A 46 -5.41 -7.39 1.19
N LYS A 47 -4.23 -7.95 0.93
CA LYS A 47 -3.14 -7.31 0.16
C LYS A 47 -3.50 -7.03 -1.30
N SER A 48 -4.61 -7.61 -1.79
CA SER A 48 -5.14 -7.39 -3.13
C SER A 48 -6.12 -6.22 -3.21
N ASN A 49 -6.68 -5.77 -2.08
CA ASN A 49 -7.60 -4.64 -2.01
C ASN A 49 -6.87 -3.30 -1.83
N TYR A 50 -6.38 -2.75 -2.94
CA TYR A 50 -5.68 -1.46 -2.99
C TYR A 50 -6.62 -0.24 -3.14
N ARG A 51 -7.91 -0.34 -2.77
CA ARG A 51 -8.83 0.82 -2.76
C ARG A 51 -8.34 1.85 -1.74
N MET A 52 -8.27 3.13 -2.10
CA MET A 52 -7.80 4.20 -1.19
C MET A 52 -8.57 4.25 0.14
N THR A 53 -9.85 3.91 0.14
CA THR A 53 -10.70 3.85 1.35
C THR A 53 -10.28 2.73 2.30
N ASN A 54 -9.75 1.62 1.76
CA ASN A 54 -9.24 0.47 2.49
C ASN A 54 -7.82 0.66 3.05
N LEU A 55 -7.08 1.65 2.53
CA LEU A 55 -5.69 1.91 2.94
C LEU A 55 -5.61 2.94 4.07
N ALA A 56 -4.72 2.70 5.03
CA ALA A 56 -4.33 3.66 6.06
C ALA A 56 -2.81 3.82 6.08
N VAL A 57 -2.33 5.03 6.33
CA VAL A 57 -0.90 5.29 6.55
C VAL A 57 -0.68 5.43 8.05
N LEU A 58 0.08 4.51 8.64
CA LEU A 58 0.30 4.43 10.09
C LEU A 58 1.77 4.57 10.40
N ARG A 59 2.13 5.10 11.58
CA ARG A 59 3.51 4.95 12.06
C ARG A 59 3.79 3.47 12.27
N LYS A 60 4.99 3.03 11.90
CA LYS A 60 5.45 1.63 12.01
C LYS A 60 5.18 1.00 13.38
N LYS A 61 5.32 1.78 14.46
CA LYS A 61 5.04 1.32 15.84
C LYS A 61 3.57 0.93 16.06
N PHE A 62 2.64 1.60 15.39
CA PHE A 62 1.21 1.30 15.48
C PHE A 62 0.84 0.16 14.54
N HIS A 63 1.45 0.09 13.36
CA HIS A 63 1.16 -0.96 12.40
C HIS A 63 1.32 -2.37 13.00
N ARG A 64 2.34 -2.60 13.84
CA ARG A 64 2.55 -3.87 14.57
C ARG A 64 1.45 -4.23 15.57
N ARG A 65 0.65 -3.26 16.03
CA ARG A 65 -0.43 -3.46 17.02
C ARG A 65 -1.76 -3.78 16.35
N VAL A 66 -1.93 -3.44 15.07
CA VAL A 66 -3.18 -3.60 14.32
C VAL A 66 -3.05 -4.69 13.24
N VAL A 67 -2.09 -5.61 13.38
CA VAL A 67 -1.85 -6.67 12.39
C VAL A 67 -3.02 -7.66 12.43
N HIS A 68 -3.63 -7.88 11.26
CA HIS A 68 -4.64 -8.91 11.02
C HIS A 68 -4.00 -10.28 10.81
#